data_AF-A0A0J8U541-F1
#
_entry.id   AF-A0A0J8U541-F1
#
_cell.length_a   1.000
_cell.length_b   1.000
_cell.length_c   1.000
_cell.angle_alpha   90.00
_cell.angle_beta   90.00
_cell.angle_gamma   90.00
#
_symmetry.space_group_name_H-M   'P 1'
#
loop_
_entity.id
_entity.type
_entity.pdbx_description
1 polymer ?
#
loop_
_entity_poly.entity_id
_entity_poly.type
_entity_poly.pdbx_seq_one_letter_code
_entity_poly.pdbx_strand_id
1 'polypeptide(L)'
;MDGAGFSGRFLPFLRSRSLPFRTALFRQWLDSRLTPWLHFVPQDLRLHDFYSTLAYFAGARELDENGKTRKTIMKAHEHEGRQIAEEGKKWAEKALRKEDMEIYMFRLLLEWARLTDDRRDELGFSM
;
A
#
# COMPACT_ATOMS: atom_id res chain seq x y z
N MET A 1 -2.41 -6.45 -6.33
CA MET A 1 -1.20 -6.99 -6.99
C MET A 1 -0.83 -6.12 -8.17
N ASP A 2 0.47 -5.90 -8.34
CA ASP A 2 1.04 -5.37 -9.57
C ASP A 2 0.95 -6.44 -10.68
N GLY A 3 0.66 -6.04 -11.91
CA GLY A 3 0.58 -6.95 -13.07
C GLY A 3 1.93 -6.97 -13.81
N ALA A 4 1.91 -6.90 -15.15
CA ALA A 4 3.11 -6.66 -15.96
C ALA A 4 3.73 -5.25 -15.77
N GLY A 5 3.19 -4.45 -14.84
CA GLY A 5 3.61 -3.09 -14.51
C GLY A 5 2.82 -2.52 -13.32
N PHE A 6 2.90 -1.20 -13.13
CA PHE A 6 2.22 -0.46 -12.06
C PHE A 6 0.70 -0.70 -12.05
N SER A 7 0.13 -1.04 -10.89
CA SER A 7 -1.31 -1.19 -10.71
C SER A 7 -1.94 0.10 -10.17
N GLY A 8 -2.62 0.85 -11.04
CA GLY A 8 -3.41 2.03 -10.65
C GLY A 8 -4.61 1.73 -9.75
N ARG A 9 -4.92 0.45 -9.50
CA ARG A 9 -6.07 0.00 -8.69
C ARG A 9 -5.83 0.19 -7.19
N PHE A 10 -4.58 0.24 -6.76
CA PHE A 10 -4.25 0.31 -5.33
C PHE A 10 -4.76 1.61 -4.68
N LEU A 11 -4.64 2.76 -5.36
CA LEU A 11 -5.06 4.05 -4.79
C LEU A 11 -6.58 4.17 -4.60
N PRO A 12 -7.44 3.75 -5.55
CA PRO A 12 -8.89 3.63 -5.32
C PRO A 12 -9.25 2.71 -4.15
N PHE A 13 -8.58 1.56 -3.99
CA PHE A 13 -8.81 0.67 -2.85
C PHE A 13 -8.41 1.33 -1.53
N LEU A 14 -7.28 2.03 -1.50
CA LEU A 14 -6.82 2.74 -0.31
C LEU A 14 -7.78 3.88 0.11
N ARG A 15 -8.43 4.54 -0.85
CA ARG A 15 -9.46 5.58 -0.59
C ARG A 15 -10.82 4.99 -0.19
N SER A 16 -11.03 3.70 -0.43
CA SER A 16 -12.24 3.00 0.01
C SER A 16 -12.18 2.68 1.51
N ARG A 17 -13.27 2.14 2.08
CA ARG A 17 -13.31 1.63 3.47
C ARG A 17 -12.90 0.15 3.57
N SER A 18 -12.18 -0.38 2.59
CA SER A 18 -11.67 -1.75 2.61
C SER A 18 -10.24 -1.80 3.13
N LEU A 19 -9.81 -2.96 3.64
CA LEU A 19 -8.45 -3.21 4.08
C LEU A 19 -7.61 -3.69 2.89
N PRO A 20 -6.70 -2.86 2.33
CA PRO A 20 -5.96 -3.25 1.15
C PRO A 20 -4.78 -4.15 1.51
N PHE A 21 -4.74 -5.32 0.88
CA PHE A 21 -3.57 -6.21 0.87
C PHE A 21 -2.70 -5.84 -0.33
N ARG A 22 -1.44 -5.46 -0.07
CA ARG A 22 -0.53 -5.01 -1.11
C ARG A 22 0.71 -5.90 -1.20
N THR A 23 0.88 -6.48 -2.38
CA THR A 23 2.14 -7.00 -2.86
C THR A 23 2.73 -5.99 -3.84
N ALA A 24 3.94 -5.50 -3.58
CA ALA A 24 4.61 -4.52 -4.43
C ALA A 24 5.92 -5.10 -4.96
N LEU A 25 6.06 -5.17 -6.28
CA LEU A 25 7.31 -5.57 -6.94
C LEU A 25 8.08 -4.33 -7.44
N PHE A 26 7.35 -3.34 -7.94
CA PHE A 26 7.93 -2.15 -8.55
C PHE A 26 7.88 -0.96 -7.59
N ARG A 27 8.94 -0.14 -7.59
CA ARG A 27 8.94 1.13 -6.87
C ARG A 27 8.02 2.14 -7.55
N GLN A 28 7.19 2.78 -6.75
CA GLN A 28 6.19 3.77 -7.17
C GLN A 28 6.40 5.07 -6.41
N TRP A 29 5.94 6.19 -6.96
CA TRP A 29 6.04 7.51 -6.33
C TRP A 29 5.38 7.58 -4.93
N LEU A 30 4.37 6.74 -4.71
CA LEU A 30 3.61 6.68 -3.47
C LEU A 30 4.26 5.82 -2.36
N ASP A 31 5.29 5.04 -2.68
CA ASP A 31 5.87 4.08 -1.73
C ASP A 31 6.57 4.75 -0.55
N SER A 32 7.26 5.86 -0.79
CA SER A 32 7.88 6.65 0.28
C SER A 32 6.86 7.34 1.19
N ARG A 33 5.59 7.39 0.77
CA ARG A 33 4.50 8.05 1.51
C ARG A 33 3.65 7.05 2.27
N LEU A 34 3.82 5.74 2.09
CA LEU A 34 2.97 4.74 2.71
C LEU A 34 3.75 3.83 3.65
N THR A 35 3.25 3.73 4.88
CA THR A 35 3.84 2.89 5.91
C THR A 35 3.09 1.54 5.98
N PRO A 36 3.80 0.41 5.82
CA PRO A 36 3.22 -0.92 6.04
C PRO A 36 2.64 -1.03 7.46
N TRP A 37 1.56 -1.81 7.61
CA TRP A 37 0.81 -2.02 8.86
C TRP A 37 0.12 -0.79 9.46
N LEU A 38 0.34 0.41 8.90
CA LEU A 38 -0.40 1.61 9.27
C LEU A 38 -1.45 1.97 8.20
N HIS A 39 -1.06 1.94 6.93
CA HIS A 39 -1.94 2.32 5.83
C HIS A 39 -2.44 1.13 5.00
N PHE A 40 -1.74 0.00 5.04
CA PHE A 40 -2.07 -1.21 4.27
C PHE A 40 -1.40 -2.44 4.88
N VAL A 41 -1.85 -3.63 4.47
CA VAL A 41 -1.27 -4.90 4.88
C VAL A 41 -0.24 -5.36 3.84
N PRO A 42 1.07 -5.41 4.15
CA PRO A 42 2.09 -5.87 3.22
C PRO A 42 1.99 -7.38 3.01
N GLN A 43 2.23 -7.84 1.79
CA GLN A 43 2.21 -9.25 1.42
C GLN A 43 3.44 -9.61 0.59
N ASP A 44 4.01 -10.78 0.85
CA ASP A 44 5.13 -11.31 0.07
C ASP A 44 4.70 -11.59 -1.38
N LEU A 45 5.65 -11.49 -2.31
CA LEU A 45 5.50 -11.81 -3.73
C LEU A 45 5.05 -13.25 -3.94
N ARG A 46 5.51 -14.16 -3.08
CA ARG A 46 5.14 -15.58 -3.12
C ARG A 46 3.80 -15.88 -2.43
N LEU A 47 3.18 -14.89 -1.78
CA LEU A 47 1.92 -15.01 -1.04
C LEU A 47 1.90 -16.13 0.02
N HIS A 48 3.06 -16.53 0.54
CA HIS A 48 3.15 -17.62 1.51
C HIS A 48 2.32 -17.33 2.78
N ASP A 49 2.40 -16.08 3.26
CA ASP A 49 1.74 -15.65 4.50
C ASP A 49 0.33 -15.08 4.26
N PHE A 50 -0.19 -15.17 3.04
CA PHE A 50 -1.48 -14.56 2.70
C PHE A 50 -2.63 -15.18 3.48
N TYR A 51 -2.71 -16.51 3.53
CA TYR A 51 -3.74 -17.21 4.27
C TYR A 51 -3.65 -16.96 5.79
N SER A 52 -2.44 -16.87 6.33
CA SER A 52 -2.22 -16.54 7.74
C SER A 52 -2.74 -15.14 8.07
N THR A 53 -2.41 -14.16 7.23
CA THR A 53 -2.83 -12.77 7.44
C THR A 53 -4.33 -12.59 7.19
N LEU A 54 -4.88 -13.28 6.20
CA LEU A 54 -6.32 -13.28 5.93
C LEU A 54 -7.08 -13.90 7.10
N ALA A 55 -6.62 -15.06 7.60
CA ALA A 55 -7.22 -15.69 8.76
C ALA A 55 -7.15 -14.74 9.97
N TYR A 56 -6.05 -14.01 10.18
CA TYR A 56 -5.91 -13.08 11.30
C TYR A 56 -7.03 -12.02 11.29
N PHE A 57 -7.28 -11.38 10.15
CA PHE A 57 -8.30 -10.33 10.04
C PHE A 57 -9.74 -10.88 9.90
N ALA A 58 -9.96 -11.97 9.18
CA ALA A 58 -11.29 -12.53 8.91
C ALA A 58 -11.75 -13.58 9.94
N GLY A 59 -10.84 -14.08 10.76
CA GLY A 59 -11.04 -15.25 11.61
C GLY A 59 -10.93 -16.56 10.85
N ALA A 60 -10.77 -17.66 11.60
CA ALA A 60 -10.74 -19.01 11.07
C ALA A 60 -11.69 -19.91 11.86
N ARG A 61 -12.54 -20.65 11.15
CA ARG A 61 -13.56 -21.54 11.72
C ARG A 61 -13.49 -22.89 11.03
N GLU A 62 -13.53 -23.94 11.82
CA GLU A 62 -13.77 -25.30 11.35
C GLU A 62 -15.27 -25.48 11.16
N LEU A 63 -15.67 -25.95 9.98
CA LEU A 63 -17.07 -26.19 9.63
C LEU A 63 -17.35 -27.70 9.67
N ASP A 64 -18.49 -28.09 10.21
CA ASP A 64 -19.00 -29.46 10.11
C ASP A 64 -19.52 -29.75 8.69
N GLU A 65 -19.81 -31.03 8.39
CA GLU A 65 -20.40 -31.49 7.12
C GLU A 65 -21.70 -30.73 6.74
N ASN A 66 -22.39 -30.19 7.74
CA ASN A 66 -23.61 -29.39 7.59
C ASN A 66 -23.35 -27.87 7.45
N GLY A 67 -22.09 -27.43 7.31
CA GLY A 67 -21.70 -26.02 7.20
C GLY A 67 -21.82 -25.20 8.50
N LYS A 68 -22.12 -25.83 9.63
CA LYS A 68 -22.16 -25.17 10.95
C LYS A 68 -20.76 -25.04 11.52
N THR A 69 -20.49 -23.97 12.27
CA THR A 69 -19.21 -23.79 12.95
C THR A 69 -19.05 -24.83 14.04
N ARG A 70 -18.11 -25.76 13.83
CA ARG A 70 -17.72 -26.80 14.79
C ARG A 70 -16.79 -26.23 15.85
N LYS A 71 -15.79 -25.45 15.42
CA LYS A 71 -14.76 -24.88 16.28
C LYS A 71 -14.22 -23.56 15.73
N THR A 72 -14.09 -22.57 16.59
CA THR A 72 -13.36 -21.34 16.24
C THR A 72 -11.87 -21.59 16.44
N ILE A 73 -11.11 -21.60 15.34
CA ILE A 73 -9.66 -21.76 15.35
C ILE A 73 -9.01 -20.43 15.71
N MET A 74 -9.54 -19.32 15.19
CA MET A 74 -9.07 -17.97 15.49
C MET A 74 -10.21 -16.96 15.39
N LYS A 75 -10.25 -16.00 16.32
CA LYS A 75 -11.19 -14.86 16.27
C LYS A 75 -10.71 -13.84 15.24
N ALA A 76 -11.65 -13.15 14.60
CA ALA A 76 -11.38 -12.08 13.65
C ALA A 76 -10.88 -10.82 14.39
N HIS A 77 -9.82 -10.20 13.87
CA HIS A 77 -9.25 -8.93 14.35
C HIS A 77 -9.83 -7.75 13.55
N GLU A 78 -11.15 -7.60 13.58
CA GLU A 78 -11.85 -6.58 12.79
C GLU A 78 -11.52 -5.15 13.22
N HIS A 79 -11.22 -4.94 14.51
CA HIS A 79 -10.91 -3.62 15.04
C HIS A 79 -9.60 -3.10 14.45
N GLU A 80 -8.55 -3.92 14.49
CA GLU A 80 -7.23 -3.65 13.94
C GLU A 80 -7.32 -3.46 12.43
N GLY A 81 -8.06 -4.33 11.73
CA GLY A 81 -8.29 -4.19 10.29
C GLY A 81 -8.99 -2.88 9.93
N ARG A 82 -9.98 -2.46 10.74
CA ARG A 82 -10.69 -1.19 10.55
C ARG A 82 -9.78 0.02 10.78
N GLN A 83 -8.94 -0.02 11.82
CA GLN A 83 -7.98 1.05 12.09
C GLN A 83 -7.03 1.26 10.91
N ILE A 84 -6.44 0.19 10.37
CA ILE A 84 -5.53 0.27 9.22
C ILE A 84 -6.26 0.83 7.99
N ALA A 85 -7.49 0.36 7.72
CA ALA A 85 -8.27 0.83 6.58
C ALA A 85 -8.62 2.34 6.71
N GLU A 86 -8.99 2.79 7.91
CA GLU A 86 -9.31 4.20 8.17
C GLU A 86 -8.09 5.10 8.08
N GLU A 87 -6.95 4.71 8.67
CA GLU A 87 -5.72 5.49 8.60
C GLU A 87 -5.16 5.53 7.17
N GLY A 88 -5.19 4.41 6.45
CA GLY A 88 -4.84 4.36 5.03
C GLY A 88 -5.69 5.31 4.19
N LYS A 89 -7.00 5.34 4.43
CA LYS A 89 -7.92 6.25 3.75
C LYS A 89 -7.62 7.72 4.07
N LYS A 90 -7.56 8.08 5.36
CA LYS A 90 -7.28 9.46 5.82
C LYS A 90 -5.97 9.97 5.22
N TRP A 91 -4.95 9.12 5.21
CA TRP A 91 -3.65 9.48 4.65
C TRP A 91 -3.69 9.63 3.13
N ALA A 92 -4.41 8.75 2.42
CA ALA A 92 -4.57 8.87 0.97
C ALA A 92 -5.28 10.17 0.55
N GLU A 93 -6.26 10.62 1.34
CA GLU A 93 -6.96 11.90 1.13
C GLU A 93 -6.06 13.11 1.42
N LYS A 94 -5.06 12.96 2.30
CA LYS A 94 -4.17 14.05 2.72
C LYS A 94 -2.89 14.17 1.89
N ALA A 95 -2.26 13.04 1.53
CA ALA A 95 -0.88 13.00 1.03
C ALA A 95 -0.72 12.24 -0.31
N LEU A 96 -1.81 11.69 -0.86
CA LEU A 96 -1.83 10.99 -2.16
C LEU A 96 -2.89 11.59 -3.09
N ARG A 97 -3.02 12.92 -3.07
CA ARG A 97 -3.93 13.65 -3.96
C ARG A 97 -3.28 13.81 -5.35
N LYS A 98 -4.05 14.37 -6.29
CA LYS A 98 -3.55 14.58 -7.65
C LYS A 98 -2.41 15.59 -7.66
N GLU A 99 -2.56 16.65 -6.88
CA GLU A 99 -1.58 17.73 -6.72
C GLU A 99 -0.26 17.20 -6.14
N ASP A 100 -0.32 16.27 -5.19
CA ASP A 100 0.87 15.66 -4.58
C ASP A 100 1.67 14.84 -5.62
N MET A 101 0.98 14.19 -6.55
CA MET A 101 1.59 13.45 -7.67
C MET A 101 2.21 14.41 -8.69
N GLU A 102 1.52 15.48 -9.06
CA GLU A 102 2.01 16.50 -9.97
C GLU A 102 3.29 17.16 -9.44
N ILE A 103 3.32 17.53 -8.15
CA ILE A 103 4.50 18.07 -7.49
C ILE A 103 5.66 17.07 -7.51
N TYR A 104 5.39 15.79 -7.24
CA TYR A 104 6.41 14.74 -7.29
C TYR A 104 7.01 14.61 -8.69
N MET A 105 6.17 14.52 -9.73
CA MET A 105 6.63 14.37 -11.11
C MET A 105 7.40 15.61 -11.58
N PHE A 106 6.94 16.81 -11.22
CA PHE A 106 7.65 18.05 -11.53
C PHE A 106 9.06 18.06 -10.91
N ARG A 107 9.18 17.76 -9.61
CA ARG A 107 10.49 17.70 -8.94
C ARG A 107 11.39 16.61 -9.53
N LEU A 108 10.82 15.46 -9.87
CA LEU A 108 11.57 14.37 -10.50
C LEU A 108 12.19 14.81 -11.84
N LEU A 109 11.42 15.52 -12.68
CA LEU A 109 11.91 16.03 -13.96
C LEU A 109 12.96 17.12 -13.79
N LEU A 110 12.83 17.99 -12.78
CA LEU A 110 13.84 19.00 -12.47
C LEU A 110 15.17 18.36 -12.02
N GLU A 111 15.11 17.39 -11.12
CA GLU A 111 16.32 16.68 -10.67
C GLU A 111 16.94 15.88 -11.81
N TRP A 112 16.13 15.26 -12.65
CA TRP A 112 16.62 14.58 -13.85
C TRP A 112 17.35 15.56 -14.77
N ALA A 113 16.73 16.69 -15.10
CA ALA A 113 17.33 17.72 -15.94
C ALA A 113 18.67 18.21 -15.36
N ARG A 114 18.72 18.48 -14.04
CA ARG A 114 19.94 18.88 -13.34
C ARG A 114 21.04 17.82 -13.42
N LEU A 115 20.70 16.53 -13.30
CA LEU A 115 21.66 15.43 -13.37
C LEU A 115 22.20 15.22 -14.80
N THR A 116 21.39 15.47 -15.82
CA THR A 116 21.76 15.27 -17.23
C THR A 116 22.38 16.50 -17.89
N ASP A 117 22.34 17.68 -17.26
CA ASP A 117 22.94 18.89 -17.81
C ASP A 117 24.48 18.77 -17.85
N ASP A 118 25.09 19.17 -18.96
CA ASP A 118 26.56 19.13 -19.12
C ASP A 118 27.27 20.04 -18.11
N ARG A 119 26.60 21.09 -17.62
CA ARG A 119 27.10 22.01 -16.58
C ARG A 119 26.64 21.63 -15.18
N ARG A 120 26.25 20.36 -14.94
CA ARG A 120 25.76 19.88 -13.64
C ARG A 120 26.67 20.19 -12.45
N ASP A 121 27.99 20.31 -12.68
CA ASP A 121 28.99 20.58 -11.64
C ASP A 121 28.97 22.06 -11.18
N GLU A 122 28.37 22.96 -11.97
CA GLU A 122 28.22 24.39 -11.69
C GLU A 122 26.79 24.77 -11.25
N LEU A 123 25.81 23.91 -11.54
CA LEU A 123 24.38 24.14 -11.26
C LEU A 123 23.96 23.86 -9.81
N GLY A 124 24.92 23.53 -8.94
CA GLY A 124 24.69 23.29 -7.51
C GLY A 124 24.76 24.58 -6.68
N PHE A 125 23.88 24.70 -5.69
CA PHE A 125 23.98 25.74 -4.68
C PHE A 125 25.29 25.55 -3.89
N SER A 126 26.29 26.44 -4.07
CA SER A 126 27.46 26.46 -3.20
C SER A 126 27.03 27.01 -1.83
N MET A 127 27.27 26.24 -0.76
CA MET A 127 27.09 26.71 0.62
C MET A 127 28.25 27.62 1.04
#